data_AF-A0A8R2NVJ2-F1
#
_entry.id   AF-A0A8R2NVJ2-F1
#
_cell.length_a   1.000
_cell.length_b   1.000
_cell.length_c   1.000
_cell.angle_alpha   90.00
_cell.angle_beta   90.00
_cell.angle_gamma   90.00
#
_symmetry.space_group_name_H-M   'P 1'
#
loop_
_entity.id
_entity.type
_entity.pdbx_description
1 polymer ?
#
loop_
_entity_poly.entity_id
_entity_poly.type
_entity_poly.pdbx_seq_one_letter_code
_entity_poly.pdbx_strand_id
1 'polypeptide(L)'
;MDIWNENNHVFNIRLAKLIGLFQILNPGSIKFLGRNVYHIVVAINMLFVCIVAMVFFASGVYYWSDGVLVGVDYGWKGITALFLTYKMWKVVYHSNDIWDCLTITRYDFTSQNLRDRQILDRWRERSVWITNTMAIAYLMSLVILLSGSLMFRHDTLTVKNHDGSVGNYRQNIMNLYFIVTDETYNAHYKTFYFIEMLFTVGGGTLFTAFDVLLVTLCLAISCQFQVVNAKFESVGYKSLCDSRTKISERFNHIRIVQQ
;
A
#
# COMPACT_ATOMS: atom_id res chain seq x y z
N MET A 1 -8.72 -23.01 13.16
CA MET A 1 -8.74 -22.25 14.44
C MET A 1 -8.91 -20.79 14.07
N ASP A 2 -10.14 -20.29 14.04
CA ASP A 2 -10.47 -18.92 13.64
C ASP A 2 -10.16 -17.94 14.77
N ILE A 3 -8.91 -17.51 14.85
CA ILE A 3 -8.37 -16.63 15.93
C ILE A 3 -8.51 -15.13 15.56
N TRP A 4 -9.11 -14.79 14.43
CA TRP A 4 -9.26 -13.41 13.98
C TRP A 4 -10.73 -13.05 13.83
N ASN A 5 -11.33 -12.52 14.91
CA ASN A 5 -12.55 -11.76 14.76
C ASN A 5 -12.20 -10.53 13.89
N GLU A 6 -12.72 -10.48 12.66
CA GLU A 6 -12.42 -9.42 11.68
C GLU A 6 -12.75 -8.01 12.19
N ASN A 7 -13.46 -7.94 13.32
CA ASN A 7 -13.88 -6.72 14.00
C ASN A 7 -12.95 -6.21 15.11
N ASN A 8 -11.92 -6.96 15.53
CA ASN A 8 -11.09 -6.60 16.69
C ASN A 8 -9.81 -5.81 16.35
N HIS A 9 -9.71 -5.26 15.14
CA HIS A 9 -8.50 -4.61 14.63
C HIS A 9 -8.81 -3.31 13.90
N VAL A 10 -7.94 -2.32 14.05
CA VAL A 10 -7.91 -1.13 13.18
C VAL A 10 -7.55 -1.53 11.74
N PHE A 11 -6.86 -2.66 11.58
CA PHE A 11 -6.51 -3.23 10.28
C PHE A 11 -7.73 -3.81 9.55
N ASN A 12 -7.94 -3.37 8.30
CA ASN A 12 -9.04 -3.85 7.44
C ASN A 12 -8.70 -5.25 6.87
N ILE A 13 -8.92 -6.28 7.69
CA ILE A 13 -8.59 -7.68 7.36
C ILE A 13 -9.32 -8.14 6.09
N ARG A 14 -10.58 -7.73 5.89
CA ARG A 14 -11.37 -8.13 4.73
C ARG A 14 -10.74 -7.64 3.43
N LEU A 15 -10.38 -6.35 3.38
CA LEU A 15 -9.68 -5.80 2.22
C LEU A 15 -8.30 -6.44 2.04
N ALA A 16 -7.56 -6.62 3.14
CA ALA A 16 -6.23 -7.22 3.10
C ALA A 16 -6.23 -8.66 2.57
N LYS A 17 -7.26 -9.46 2.90
CA LYS A 17 -7.45 -10.80 2.31
C LYS A 17 -7.76 -10.72 0.82
N LEU A 18 -8.57 -9.75 0.39
CA LEU A 18 -8.98 -9.56 -1.00
C LEU A 18 -7.80 -9.19 -1.91
N ILE A 19 -6.90 -8.34 -1.44
CA ILE A 19 -5.69 -7.94 -2.19
C ILE A 19 -4.48 -8.87 -1.95
N GLY A 20 -4.64 -9.93 -1.16
CA GLY A 20 -3.57 -10.89 -0.85
C GLY A 20 -2.56 -10.45 0.22
N LEU A 21 -2.66 -9.21 0.72
CA LEU A 21 -1.77 -8.64 1.74
C LEU A 21 -1.79 -9.45 3.04
N PHE A 22 -2.97 -9.94 3.46
CA PHE A 22 -3.10 -10.71 4.70
C PHE A 22 -2.25 -11.98 4.65
N GLN A 23 -2.23 -12.68 3.52
CA GLN A 23 -1.51 -13.93 3.33
C GLN A 23 0.00 -13.73 3.17
N ILE A 24 0.43 -12.55 2.67
CA ILE A 24 1.83 -12.14 2.65
C ILE A 24 2.35 -11.94 4.07
N LEU A 25 1.58 -11.31 4.95
CA LEU A 25 2.00 -11.00 6.32
C LEU A 25 1.83 -12.16 7.29
N ASN A 26 0.82 -13.01 7.09
CA ASN A 26 0.50 -14.08 8.04
C ASN A 26 1.60 -15.16 8.06
N PRO A 27 2.28 -15.41 9.20
CA PRO A 27 3.29 -16.46 9.33
C PRO A 27 2.73 -17.88 9.29
N GLY A 28 1.42 -18.03 9.51
CA GLY A 28 0.66 -19.29 9.42
C GLY A 28 0.03 -19.56 8.06
N SER A 29 0.38 -18.79 7.03
CA SER A 29 -0.02 -19.04 5.64
C SER A 29 0.56 -20.36 5.11
N ILE A 30 0.03 -20.82 3.97
CA ILE A 30 0.45 -22.08 3.34
C ILE A 30 1.96 -22.01 3.02
N LYS A 31 2.70 -23.01 3.48
CA LYS A 31 4.14 -23.14 3.26
C LYS A 31 4.43 -24.24 2.25
N PHE A 32 5.32 -23.96 1.32
CA PHE A 32 5.92 -24.95 0.41
C PHE A 32 7.43 -24.96 0.68
N LEU A 33 8.00 -26.12 0.99
CA LEU A 33 9.40 -26.27 1.42
C LEU A 33 9.79 -25.34 2.58
N GLY A 34 8.89 -25.14 3.54
CA GLY A 34 9.11 -24.25 4.69
C GLY A 34 9.00 -22.75 4.39
N ARG A 35 8.81 -22.35 3.13
CA ARG A 35 8.65 -20.95 2.71
C ARG A 35 7.19 -20.62 2.44
N ASN A 36 6.74 -19.43 2.85
CA ASN A 36 5.39 -18.95 2.55
C ASN A 36 5.19 -18.88 1.02
N VAL A 37 4.17 -19.58 0.51
CA VAL A 37 3.85 -19.63 -0.94
C VAL A 37 3.58 -18.23 -1.50
N TYR A 38 2.95 -17.36 -0.72
CA TYR A 38 2.67 -15.98 -1.13
C TYR A 38 3.95 -15.16 -1.28
N HIS A 39 4.99 -15.41 -0.47
CA HIS A 39 6.30 -14.78 -0.67
C HIS A 39 6.96 -15.23 -1.96
N ILE A 40 6.79 -16.49 -2.35
CA ILE A 40 7.30 -17.00 -3.63
C ILE A 40 6.59 -16.31 -4.80
N VAL A 41 5.25 -16.22 -4.75
CA VAL A 41 4.45 -15.54 -5.79
C VAL A 41 4.86 -14.07 -5.91
N VAL A 42 5.00 -13.37 -4.78
CA VAL A 42 5.45 -11.96 -4.78
C VAL A 42 6.87 -11.85 -5.31
N ALA A 43 7.78 -12.77 -4.99
CA ALA A 43 9.14 -12.77 -5.54
C ALA A 43 9.17 -12.98 -7.06
N ILE A 44 8.34 -13.88 -7.60
CA ILE A 44 8.20 -14.07 -9.05
C ILE A 44 7.67 -12.79 -9.70
N ASN A 45 6.65 -12.16 -9.10
CA ASN A 45 6.08 -10.92 -9.61
C ASN A 45 7.11 -9.77 -9.58
N MET A 46 7.87 -9.63 -8.49
CA MET A 46 8.96 -8.66 -8.37
C MET A 46 10.05 -8.89 -9.41
N LEU A 47 10.42 -10.15 -9.68
CA LEU A 47 11.41 -10.48 -10.72
C LEU A 47 10.90 -10.10 -12.11
N PHE A 48 9.62 -10.37 -12.41
CA PHE A 48 8.99 -9.92 -13.64
C PHE A 48 9.00 -8.40 -13.79
N VAL A 49 8.63 -7.67 -12.72
CA VAL A 49 8.67 -6.20 -12.69
C VAL A 49 10.09 -5.67 -12.90
N CYS A 50 11.10 -6.31 -12.30
CA CYS A 50 12.51 -5.94 -12.53
C CYS A 50 12.96 -6.14 -13.97
N ILE A 51 12.57 -7.23 -14.62
CA ILE A 51 12.89 -7.47 -16.04
C ILE A 51 12.29 -6.36 -16.90
N VAL A 52 11.02 -6.02 -16.69
CA VAL A 52 10.36 -4.93 -17.43
C VAL A 52 11.00 -3.58 -17.10
N ALA A 53 11.41 -3.34 -15.85
CA ALA A 53 12.14 -2.12 -15.47
C ALA A 53 13.46 -1.98 -16.23
N MET A 54 14.22 -3.06 -16.39
CA MET A 54 15.46 -3.06 -17.18
C MET A 54 15.20 -2.71 -18.65
N VAL A 55 14.10 -3.22 -19.23
CA VAL A 55 13.67 -2.84 -20.59
C VAL A 55 13.35 -1.35 -20.65
N PHE A 56 12.65 -0.80 -19.66
CA PHE A 56 12.39 0.65 -19.61
C PHE A 56 13.67 1.48 -19.51
N PHE A 57 14.65 1.08 -18.69
CA PHE A 57 15.93 1.80 -18.63
C PHE A 57 16.70 1.73 -19.95
N ALA A 58 16.75 0.54 -20.58
CA ALA A 58 17.38 0.39 -21.89
C ALA A 58 16.69 1.29 -22.94
N SER A 59 15.36 1.32 -22.93
CA SER A 59 14.54 2.19 -23.80
C SER A 59 14.80 3.67 -23.52
N GLY A 60 14.87 4.06 -22.24
CA GLY A 60 15.12 5.43 -21.81
C GLY A 60 16.48 5.95 -22.27
N VAL A 61 17.52 5.12 -22.16
CA VAL A 61 18.87 5.42 -22.67
C VAL A 61 18.87 5.49 -24.20
N TYR A 62 18.19 4.56 -24.87
CA TYR A 62 18.12 4.52 -26.33
C TYR A 62 17.49 5.79 -26.93
N TYR A 63 16.41 6.30 -26.34
CA TYR A 63 15.72 7.50 -26.83
C TYR A 63 16.24 8.83 -26.22
N TRP A 64 17.32 8.80 -25.44
CA TRP A 64 17.79 9.99 -24.70
C TRP A 64 18.22 11.15 -25.60
N SER A 65 18.83 10.87 -26.76
CA SER A 65 19.34 11.89 -27.70
C SER A 65 18.26 12.42 -28.65
N ASP A 66 17.50 11.53 -29.26
CA ASP A 66 16.61 11.85 -30.39
C ASP A 66 15.14 12.03 -30.00
N GLY A 67 14.76 11.55 -28.82
CA GLY A 67 13.38 11.48 -28.35
C GLY A 67 13.27 11.74 -26.86
N VAL A 68 13.81 12.87 -26.38
CA VAL A 68 13.94 13.21 -24.94
C VAL A 68 12.64 12.94 -24.14
N LEU A 69 11.47 13.30 -24.69
CA LEU A 69 10.19 13.07 -24.00
C LEU A 69 9.89 11.57 -23.80
N VAL A 70 10.14 10.75 -24.82
CA VAL A 70 9.98 9.29 -24.77
C VAL A 70 11.01 8.68 -23.82
N GLY A 71 12.26 9.18 -23.87
CA GLY A 71 13.33 8.77 -22.95
C GLY A 71 12.99 9.04 -21.48
N VAL A 72 12.46 10.23 -21.19
CA VAL A 72 12.03 10.63 -19.83
C VAL A 72 10.84 9.79 -19.34
N ASP A 73 9.84 9.54 -20.18
CA ASP A 73 8.70 8.68 -19.83
C ASP A 73 9.15 7.26 -19.45
N TYR A 74 10.02 6.66 -20.25
CA TYR A 74 10.59 5.35 -19.93
C TYR A 74 11.44 5.37 -18.66
N GLY A 75 12.29 6.38 -18.47
CA GLY A 75 13.07 6.55 -17.26
C GLY A 75 12.19 6.62 -16.00
N TRP A 76 11.11 7.41 -16.06
CA TRP A 76 10.13 7.52 -14.98
C TRP A 76 9.45 6.19 -14.66
N LYS A 77 9.01 5.45 -15.68
CA LYS A 77 8.40 4.11 -15.53
C LYS A 77 9.39 3.12 -14.91
N GLY A 78 10.65 3.12 -15.36
CA GLY A 78 11.72 2.26 -14.83
C GLY A 78 12.02 2.53 -13.36
N ILE A 79 12.20 3.80 -12.99
CA ILE A 79 12.43 4.21 -11.59
C ILE A 79 11.25 3.80 -10.69
N THR A 80 10.03 4.04 -11.16
CA THR A 80 8.81 3.67 -10.43
C THR A 80 8.72 2.16 -10.19
N ALA A 81 9.05 1.35 -11.20
CA ALA A 81 9.07 -0.10 -11.11
C ALA A 81 10.12 -0.62 -10.11
N LEU A 82 11.35 -0.08 -10.13
CA LEU A 82 12.38 -0.44 -9.15
C LEU A 82 11.99 -0.05 -7.72
N PHE A 83 11.42 1.15 -7.56
CA PHE A 83 10.97 1.62 -6.26
C PHE A 83 9.85 0.73 -5.68
N LEU A 84 8.93 0.26 -6.53
CA LEU A 84 7.90 -0.71 -6.16
C LEU A 84 8.51 -2.04 -5.70
N THR A 85 9.48 -2.58 -6.45
CA THR A 85 10.17 -3.82 -6.05
C THR A 85 10.87 -3.65 -4.71
N TYR A 86 11.57 -2.54 -4.50
CA TYR A 86 12.22 -2.25 -3.22
C TYR A 86 11.22 -2.20 -2.05
N LYS A 87 10.09 -1.50 -2.23
CA LYS A 87 9.01 -1.42 -1.24
C LYS A 87 8.50 -2.80 -0.84
N MET A 88 8.14 -3.62 -1.83
CA MET A 88 7.58 -4.95 -1.58
C MET A 88 8.62 -5.93 -1.02
N TRP A 89 9.88 -5.81 -1.43
CA TRP A 89 10.98 -6.56 -0.83
C TRP A 89 11.07 -6.30 0.68
N LYS A 90 11.00 -5.03 1.10
CA LYS A 90 11.00 -4.66 2.52
C LYS A 90 9.81 -5.25 3.28
N VAL A 91 8.61 -5.24 2.68
CA VAL A 91 7.40 -5.85 3.28
C VAL A 91 7.55 -7.36 3.45
N VAL A 92 8.06 -8.06 2.44
CA VAL A 92 8.27 -9.52 2.51
C VAL A 92 9.35 -9.85 3.54
N TYR A 93 10.48 -9.14 3.51
CA TYR A 93 11.61 -9.37 4.39
C TYR A 93 11.25 -9.15 5.88
N HIS A 94 10.49 -8.09 6.19
CA HIS A 94 10.03 -7.77 7.55
C HIS A 94 8.60 -8.24 7.82
N SER A 95 8.08 -9.20 7.07
CA SER A 95 6.67 -9.62 7.17
C SER A 95 6.28 -10.07 8.57
N ASN A 96 7.15 -10.82 9.26
CA ASN A 96 6.92 -11.25 10.65
C ASN A 96 6.89 -10.07 11.62
N ASP A 97 7.87 -9.15 11.54
CA ASP A 97 7.94 -7.96 12.41
C ASP A 97 6.69 -7.07 12.22
N ILE A 98 6.26 -6.90 10.97
CA ILE A 98 5.06 -6.16 10.61
C ILE A 98 3.81 -6.86 11.17
N TRP A 99 3.75 -8.18 11.06
CA TRP A 99 2.65 -8.97 11.60
C TRP A 99 2.54 -8.87 13.13
N ASP A 100 3.68 -8.94 13.83
CA ASP A 100 3.73 -8.77 15.28
C ASP A 100 3.31 -7.36 15.69
N CYS A 101 3.76 -6.34 14.95
CA CYS A 101 3.31 -4.96 15.14
C CYS A 101 1.79 -4.83 15.00
N LEU A 102 1.19 -5.42 13.95
CA LEU A 102 -0.27 -5.44 13.77
C LEU A 102 -0.98 -6.21 14.90
N THR A 103 -0.35 -7.25 15.44
CA THR A 103 -0.86 -8.06 16.56
C THR A 103 -0.76 -7.33 17.92
N ILE A 104 0.08 -6.32 18.06
CA ILE A 104 0.08 -5.45 19.25
C ILE A 104 -1.08 -4.44 19.16
N THR A 105 -1.46 -4.02 17.95
CA THR A 105 -2.55 -3.04 17.74
C THR A 105 -3.96 -3.59 17.91
N ARG A 106 -4.11 -4.81 18.45
CA ARG A 106 -5.41 -5.45 18.68
C ARG A 106 -6.16 -4.75 19.81
N TYR A 107 -7.49 -4.78 19.70
CA TYR A 107 -8.39 -4.15 20.67
C TYR A 107 -8.18 -4.70 22.08
N ASP A 108 -7.90 -6.00 22.20
CA ASP A 108 -7.73 -6.69 23.48
C ASP A 108 -6.49 -6.24 24.26
N PHE A 109 -5.44 -5.79 23.57
CA PHE A 109 -4.24 -5.24 24.22
C PHE A 109 -4.37 -3.73 24.51
N THR A 110 -5.16 -3.02 23.71
CA THR A 110 -5.18 -1.55 23.73
C THR A 110 -6.31 -0.99 24.60
N SER A 111 -7.45 -1.68 24.67
CA SER A 111 -8.63 -1.23 25.40
C SER A 111 -8.67 -1.82 26.81
N GLN A 112 -8.55 -0.97 27.82
CA GLN A 112 -8.75 -1.36 29.23
C GLN A 112 -10.09 -0.82 29.75
N ASN A 113 -10.60 0.25 29.15
CA ASN A 113 -11.85 0.90 29.53
C ASN A 113 -12.79 1.12 28.34
N LEU A 114 -14.08 1.36 28.62
CA LEU A 114 -15.11 1.62 27.61
C LEU A 114 -14.76 2.82 26.69
N ARG A 115 -14.11 3.85 27.25
CA ARG A 115 -13.66 5.04 26.51
C ARG A 115 -12.57 4.70 25.48
N ASP A 116 -11.66 3.80 25.81
CA ASP A 116 -10.62 3.33 24.88
C ASP A 116 -11.29 2.60 23.71
N ARG A 117 -12.25 1.72 24.01
CA ARG A 117 -12.98 0.96 22.99
C ARG A 117 -13.71 1.87 21.98
N GLN A 118 -14.36 2.93 22.45
CA GLN A 118 -15.00 3.92 21.57
C GLN A 118 -14.01 4.66 20.65
N ILE A 119 -12.80 4.97 21.14
CA ILE A 119 -11.74 5.57 20.33
C ILE A 119 -11.31 4.58 19.24
N LEU A 120 -11.05 3.33 19.62
CA LEU A 120 -10.65 2.27 18.70
C LEU A 120 -11.70 2.00 17.61
N ASP A 121 -12.99 1.96 17.96
CA ASP A 121 -14.09 1.75 17.00
C ASP A 121 -14.12 2.85 15.94
N ARG A 122 -13.97 4.12 16.35
CA ARG A 122 -13.92 5.27 15.44
C ARG A 122 -12.71 5.20 14.48
N TRP A 123 -11.54 4.82 15.00
CA TRP A 123 -10.35 4.66 14.16
C TRP A 123 -10.46 3.50 13.19
N ARG A 124 -11.14 2.42 13.58
CA ARG A 124 -11.40 1.31 12.67
C ARG A 124 -12.36 1.70 11.57
N GLU A 125 -13.48 2.36 11.88
CA GLU A 125 -14.41 2.86 10.86
C GLU A 125 -13.67 3.76 9.86
N ARG A 126 -12.85 4.68 10.36
CA ARG A 126 -12.02 5.55 9.54
C ARG A 126 -11.00 4.78 8.71
N SER A 127 -10.34 3.78 9.28
CA SER A 127 -9.38 2.92 8.58
C SER A 127 -10.03 2.14 7.45
N VAL A 128 -11.17 1.52 7.71
CA VAL A 128 -11.96 0.80 6.70
C VAL A 128 -12.39 1.75 5.59
N TRP A 129 -12.90 2.94 5.94
CA TRP A 129 -13.33 3.93 4.97
C TRP A 129 -12.16 4.44 4.09
N ILE A 130 -11.04 4.83 4.68
CA ILE A 130 -9.86 5.32 3.95
C ILE A 130 -9.29 4.23 3.04
N THR A 131 -9.05 3.03 3.59
CA THR A 131 -8.42 1.93 2.83
C THR A 131 -9.32 1.43 1.69
N ASN A 132 -10.64 1.35 1.90
CA ASN A 132 -11.58 0.99 0.83
C ASN A 132 -11.63 2.08 -0.25
N THR A 133 -11.69 3.36 0.14
CA THR A 133 -11.70 4.47 -0.82
C THR A 133 -10.43 4.47 -1.66
N MET A 134 -9.26 4.24 -1.03
CA MET A 134 -7.99 4.10 -1.73
C MET A 134 -7.98 2.92 -2.70
N ALA A 135 -8.45 1.75 -2.28
CA ALA A 135 -8.52 0.57 -3.14
C ALA A 135 -9.47 0.78 -4.35
N ILE A 136 -10.61 1.44 -4.13
CA ILE A 136 -11.54 1.81 -5.20
C ILE A 136 -10.88 2.80 -6.17
N ALA A 137 -10.19 3.83 -5.66
CA ALA A 137 -9.48 4.79 -6.50
C ALA A 137 -8.40 4.11 -7.37
N TYR A 138 -7.64 3.17 -6.81
CA TYR A 138 -6.68 2.38 -7.56
C TYR A 138 -7.33 1.51 -8.63
N LEU A 139 -8.42 0.81 -8.28
CA LEU A 139 -9.16 -0.02 -9.22
C LEU A 139 -9.72 0.81 -10.38
N MET A 140 -10.34 1.95 -10.08
CA MET A 140 -10.87 2.87 -11.09
C MET A 140 -9.75 3.40 -12.00
N SER A 141 -8.60 3.76 -11.43
CA SER A 141 -7.44 4.21 -12.21
C SER A 141 -6.94 3.12 -13.16
N LEU A 142 -6.86 1.87 -12.70
CA LEU A 142 -6.51 0.73 -13.56
C LEU A 142 -7.52 0.51 -14.68
N VAL A 143 -8.82 0.56 -14.37
CA VAL A 143 -9.88 0.40 -15.38
C VAL A 143 -9.81 1.52 -16.42
N ILE A 144 -9.61 2.77 -16.00
CA ILE A 144 -9.47 3.92 -16.91
C ILE A 144 -8.24 3.74 -17.81
N LEU A 145 -7.10 3.31 -17.28
CA LEU A 145 -5.89 3.10 -18.07
C LEU A 145 -6.05 1.96 -19.10
N LEU A 146 -6.62 0.83 -18.68
CA LEU A 146 -6.83 -0.34 -19.54
C LEU A 146 -7.91 -0.10 -20.61
N SER A 147 -9.01 0.57 -20.25
CA SER A 147 -10.07 0.90 -21.20
C SER A 147 -9.66 2.04 -22.13
N GLY A 148 -8.97 3.06 -21.61
CA GLY A 148 -8.45 4.17 -22.42
C GLY A 148 -7.51 3.69 -23.52
N SER A 149 -6.55 2.81 -23.19
CA SER A 149 -5.67 2.21 -24.19
C SER A 149 -6.43 1.40 -25.26
N LEU A 150 -7.55 0.76 -24.92
CA LEU A 150 -8.41 0.08 -25.90
C LEU A 150 -9.22 1.04 -26.76
N MET A 151 -9.66 2.18 -26.21
CA MET A 151 -10.38 3.21 -26.97
C MET A 151 -9.49 3.85 -28.02
N PHE A 152 -8.23 4.13 -27.67
CA PHE A 152 -7.24 4.72 -28.57
C PHE A 152 -6.41 3.67 -29.36
N ARG A 153 -6.88 2.42 -29.46
CA ARG A 153 -6.13 1.32 -30.12
C ARG A 153 -5.79 1.56 -31.60
N HIS A 154 -6.57 2.41 -32.25
CA HIS A 154 -6.42 2.73 -33.68
C HIS A 154 -5.53 3.95 -33.91
N ASP A 155 -5.22 4.69 -32.85
CA ASP A 155 -4.33 5.83 -32.91
C ASP A 155 -2.89 5.34 -32.98
N THR A 156 -2.12 5.97 -33.86
CA THR A 156 -0.70 5.65 -34.07
C THR A 156 0.15 6.80 -33.57
N LEU A 157 1.16 6.47 -32.76
CA LEU A 157 2.18 7.37 -32.31
C LEU A 157 3.42 7.21 -33.20
N THR A 158 3.80 8.33 -33.80
CA THR A 158 4.99 8.42 -34.64
C THR A 158 6.21 8.59 -33.75
N VAL A 159 7.11 7.61 -33.78
CA VAL A 159 8.33 7.58 -32.97
C VAL A 159 9.54 7.58 -33.89
N LYS A 160 10.45 8.52 -33.65
CA LYS A 160 11.72 8.59 -34.38
C LYS A 160 12.72 7.64 -33.73
N ASN A 161 13.19 6.67 -34.50
CA ASN A 161 14.21 5.72 -34.09
C ASN A 161 15.62 6.33 -34.25
N HIS A 162 16.61 5.74 -33.57
CA HIS A 162 18.00 6.24 -33.58
C HIS A 162 18.70 6.04 -34.94
N ASP A 163 18.20 5.13 -35.79
CA ASP A 163 18.66 4.96 -37.17
C ASP A 163 18.11 6.05 -38.12
N GLY A 164 17.34 7.00 -37.59
CA GLY A 164 16.68 8.06 -38.36
C GLY A 164 15.38 7.63 -39.03
N SER A 165 14.99 6.35 -38.91
CA SER A 165 13.69 5.87 -39.37
C SER A 165 12.57 6.39 -38.47
N VAL A 166 11.38 6.46 -39.03
CA VAL A 166 10.18 6.92 -38.33
C VAL A 166 9.19 5.76 -38.31
N GLY A 167 9.00 5.17 -37.14
CA GLY A 167 8.05 4.06 -36.93
C GLY A 167 6.69 4.58 -36.48
N ASN A 168 5.61 3.96 -36.96
CA ASN A 168 4.25 4.31 -36.57
C ASN A 168 3.65 3.20 -35.69
N TYR A 169 3.78 3.37 -34.37
CA TYR A 169 3.35 2.37 -33.39
C TYR A 169 1.90 2.62 -32.97
N ARG A 170 1.08 1.58 -32.92
CA ARG A 170 -0.25 1.67 -32.28
C ARG A 170 -0.11 1.94 -30.80
N GLN A 171 -0.97 2.83 -30.28
CA GLN A 171 -0.97 3.14 -28.86
C GLN A 171 -1.43 1.94 -28.02
N ASN A 172 -0.72 1.71 -26.93
CA ASN A 172 -0.93 0.63 -25.96
C ASN A 172 -0.77 1.16 -24.52
N ILE A 173 -0.88 0.28 -23.52
CA ILE A 173 -0.92 0.65 -22.10
C ILE A 173 0.40 1.31 -21.65
N MET A 174 1.52 0.66 -21.96
CA MET A 174 2.87 1.06 -21.57
C MET A 174 3.71 1.52 -22.76
N ASN A 175 3.26 1.24 -23.99
CA ASN A 175 3.87 1.70 -25.24
C ASN A 175 5.32 1.18 -25.40
N LEU A 176 5.53 -0.14 -25.37
CA LEU A 176 6.87 -0.76 -25.40
C LEU A 176 7.55 -0.75 -26.80
N TYR A 177 7.84 0.43 -27.34
CA TYR A 177 8.38 0.65 -28.69
C TYR A 177 9.81 0.12 -28.92
N PHE A 178 10.59 -0.11 -27.86
CA PHE A 178 11.99 -0.52 -27.99
C PHE A 178 12.18 -2.00 -28.36
N ILE A 179 11.20 -2.86 -28.05
CA ILE A 179 11.41 -4.32 -28.06
C ILE A 179 11.41 -4.88 -29.49
N VAL A 180 10.59 -4.30 -30.37
CA VAL A 180 10.36 -4.80 -31.74
C VAL A 180 10.06 -3.65 -32.69
N THR A 181 10.18 -3.92 -33.99
CA THR A 181 9.76 -2.98 -35.04
C THR A 181 8.26 -2.65 -34.96
N ASP A 182 7.87 -1.51 -35.50
CA ASP A 182 6.46 -1.07 -35.57
C ASP A 182 5.59 -2.07 -36.35
N GLU A 183 6.09 -2.64 -37.44
CA GLU A 183 5.41 -3.71 -38.18
C GLU A 183 5.08 -4.91 -37.27
N THR A 184 6.07 -5.39 -36.50
CA THR A 184 5.91 -6.55 -35.63
C THR A 184 5.01 -6.24 -34.45
N TYR A 185 5.18 -5.06 -33.84
CA TYR A 185 4.37 -4.57 -32.72
C TYR A 185 2.90 -4.48 -33.11
N ASN A 186 2.62 -3.89 -34.28
CA ASN A 186 1.27 -3.68 -34.79
C ASN A 186 0.60 -4.99 -35.24
N ALA A 187 1.36 -5.89 -35.87
CA ALA A 187 0.89 -7.21 -36.28
C ALA A 187 0.47 -8.07 -35.07
N HIS A 188 1.25 -8.02 -33.99
CA HIS A 188 1.01 -8.78 -32.77
C HIS A 188 0.43 -7.94 -31.61
N TYR A 189 -0.31 -6.89 -31.94
CA TYR A 189 -0.84 -5.92 -30.98
C TYR A 189 -1.50 -6.56 -29.74
N LYS A 190 -2.34 -7.58 -29.94
CA LYS A 190 -3.05 -8.27 -28.84
C LYS A 190 -2.10 -8.94 -27.85
N THR A 191 -0.99 -9.50 -28.34
CA THR A 191 0.02 -10.15 -27.50
C THR A 191 0.75 -9.12 -26.66
N PHE A 192 1.17 -8.00 -27.26
CA PHE A 192 1.81 -6.91 -26.53
C PHE A 192 0.86 -6.25 -25.52
N TYR A 193 -0.40 -6.01 -25.91
CA TYR A 193 -1.45 -5.53 -25.00
C TYR A 193 -1.60 -6.44 -23.78
N PHE A 194 -1.65 -7.76 -23.97
CA PHE A 194 -1.78 -8.71 -22.87
C PHE A 194 -0.57 -8.69 -21.92
N ILE A 195 0.66 -8.62 -22.45
CA ILE A 195 1.88 -8.53 -21.64
C ILE A 195 1.92 -7.22 -20.84
N GLU A 196 1.63 -6.10 -21.50
CA GLU A 196 1.59 -4.78 -20.85
C GLU A 196 0.48 -4.69 -19.79
N MET A 197 -0.68 -5.31 -20.05
CA MET A 197 -1.76 -5.46 -19.09
C MET A 197 -1.33 -6.25 -17.85
N LEU A 198 -0.68 -7.40 -18.02
CA LEU A 198 -0.19 -8.22 -16.91
C LEU A 198 0.80 -7.45 -16.03
N PHE A 199 1.73 -6.72 -16.64
CA PHE A 199 2.65 -5.85 -15.91
C PHE A 199 1.93 -4.75 -15.14
N THR A 200 0.97 -4.08 -15.79
CA THR A 200 0.21 -2.97 -15.18
C THR A 200 -0.66 -3.45 -14.02
N VAL A 201 -1.38 -4.56 -14.18
CA VAL A 201 -2.23 -5.14 -13.13
C VAL A 201 -1.38 -5.69 -11.99
N GLY A 202 -0.29 -6.40 -12.30
CA GLY A 202 0.65 -6.92 -11.30
C GLY A 202 1.25 -5.79 -10.46
N GLY A 203 1.83 -4.79 -11.13
CA GLY A 203 2.40 -3.61 -10.49
C GLY A 203 1.38 -2.82 -9.67
N GLY A 204 0.19 -2.58 -10.23
CA GLY A 204 -0.90 -1.87 -9.54
C GLY A 204 -1.38 -2.60 -8.27
N THR A 205 -1.41 -3.93 -8.31
CA THR A 205 -1.77 -4.75 -7.13
C THR A 205 -0.73 -4.63 -6.02
N LEU A 206 0.56 -4.67 -6.37
CA LEU A 206 1.65 -4.47 -5.41
C LEU A 206 1.64 -3.05 -4.81
N PHE A 207 1.38 -2.02 -5.62
CA PHE A 207 1.22 -0.63 -5.15
C PHE A 207 0.08 -0.52 -4.13
N THR A 208 -1.08 -1.07 -4.49
CA THR A 208 -2.27 -1.05 -3.62
C THR A 208 -1.99 -1.77 -2.30
N ALA A 209 -1.35 -2.94 -2.34
CA ALA A 209 -1.02 -3.71 -1.14
C ALA A 209 -0.06 -2.97 -0.21
N PHE A 210 1.01 -2.37 -0.75
CA PHE A 210 1.96 -1.60 0.06
C PHE A 210 1.31 -0.36 0.68
N ASP A 211 0.56 0.42 -0.10
CA ASP A 211 0.00 1.66 0.42
C ASP A 211 -1.12 1.42 1.42
N VAL A 212 -1.97 0.40 1.22
CA VAL A 212 -2.97 -0.02 2.22
C VAL A 212 -2.27 -0.41 3.52
N LEU A 213 -1.18 -1.16 3.45
CA LEU A 213 -0.38 -1.51 4.64
C LEU A 213 0.15 -0.24 5.34
N LEU A 214 0.79 0.66 4.59
CA LEU A 214 1.40 1.87 5.12
C LEU A 214 0.36 2.76 5.81
N VAL A 215 -0.74 3.08 5.12
CA VAL A 215 -1.84 3.90 5.65
C VAL A 215 -2.39 3.27 6.92
N THR A 216 -2.58 1.95 6.92
CA THR A 216 -3.13 1.27 8.08
C THR A 216 -2.20 1.31 9.28
N LEU A 217 -0.89 1.13 9.08
CA LEU A 217 0.11 1.28 10.15
C LEU A 217 0.12 2.73 10.70
N CYS A 218 0.06 3.74 9.83
CA CYS A 218 -0.02 5.14 10.25
C CYS A 218 -1.26 5.42 11.10
N LEU A 219 -2.43 4.91 10.68
CA LEU A 219 -3.68 5.04 11.44
C LEU A 219 -3.61 4.29 12.77
N ALA A 220 -3.01 3.10 12.79
CA ALA A 220 -2.83 2.33 14.01
C ALA A 220 -1.94 3.08 15.01
N ILE A 221 -0.81 3.64 14.57
CA ILE A 221 0.08 4.45 15.43
C ILE A 221 -0.66 5.69 15.97
N SER A 222 -1.43 6.37 15.11
CA SER A 222 -2.22 7.54 15.51
C SER A 222 -3.29 7.18 16.55
N CYS A 223 -3.96 6.04 16.37
CA CYS A 223 -4.90 5.49 17.33
C CYS A 223 -4.23 5.22 18.69
N GLN A 224 -3.07 4.56 18.68
CA GLN A 224 -2.31 4.25 19.90
C GLN A 224 -1.90 5.54 20.63
N PHE A 225 -1.40 6.53 19.92
CA PHE A 225 -1.02 7.82 20.50
C PHE A 225 -2.21 8.53 21.15
N GLN A 226 -3.39 8.50 20.52
CA GLN A 226 -4.60 9.09 21.08
C GLN A 226 -5.06 8.36 22.36
N VAL A 227 -5.00 7.03 22.39
CA VAL A 227 -5.33 6.25 23.60
C VAL A 227 -4.36 6.60 24.73
N VAL A 228 -3.06 6.69 24.45
CA VAL A 228 -2.04 7.08 25.44
C VAL A 228 -2.31 8.48 25.97
N ASN A 229 -2.59 9.46 25.10
CA ASN A 229 -2.91 10.82 25.52
C ASN A 229 -4.16 10.88 26.42
N ALA A 230 -5.22 10.15 26.05
CA ALA A 230 -6.44 10.07 26.86
C ALA A 230 -6.18 9.47 28.26
N LYS A 231 -5.25 8.51 28.37
CA LYS A 231 -4.82 7.96 29.66
C LYS A 231 -4.05 9.00 30.48
N PHE A 232 -3.11 9.73 29.88
CA PHE A 232 -2.38 10.80 30.57
C PHE A 232 -3.31 11.91 31.10
N GLU A 233 -4.28 12.36 30.29
CA GLU A 233 -5.30 13.31 30.73
C GLU A 233 -6.09 12.79 31.94
N SER A 234 -6.48 11.51 31.92
CA SER A 234 -7.24 10.91 33.02
C SER A 234 -6.45 10.83 34.34
N VAL A 235 -5.15 10.55 34.26
CA VAL A 235 -4.26 10.53 35.45
C VAL A 235 -4.04 11.94 35.97
N GLY A 236 -3.83 12.92 35.08
CA GLY A 236 -3.67 14.32 35.45
C GLY A 236 -4.90 14.88 36.18
N TYR A 237 -6.11 14.58 35.68
CA TYR A 237 -7.35 14.98 36.33
C TYR A 237 -7.55 14.31 37.70
N LYS A 238 -7.20 13.03 37.84
CA LYS A 238 -7.32 12.31 39.12
C LYS A 238 -6.34 12.86 40.17
N SER A 239 -5.11 13.17 39.76
CA SER A 239 -4.11 13.84 40.61
C SER A 239 -4.60 15.22 41.11
N LEU A 240 -5.20 16.03 40.22
CA LEU A 240 -5.73 17.35 40.56
C LEU A 240 -6.99 17.29 41.45
N CYS A 241 -7.85 16.30 41.26
CA CYS A 241 -9.00 16.08 42.14
C CYS A 241 -8.57 15.59 43.52
N ASP A 242 -7.67 14.60 43.60
CA ASP A 242 -7.18 14.06 44.88
C ASP A 242 -6.41 15.10 45.71
N SER A 243 -5.69 16.01 45.04
CA SER A 243 -5.03 17.12 45.73
C SER A 243 -6.03 18.17 46.21
N ARG A 244 -7.09 18.48 45.44
CA ARG A 244 -8.17 19.38 45.90
C ARG A 244 -9.01 18.79 47.04
N THR A 245 -9.34 17.50 47.01
CA THR A 245 -10.06 16.85 48.10
C THR A 245 -9.22 16.80 49.38
N LYS A 246 -7.93 16.47 49.29
CA LYS A 246 -7.02 16.54 50.46
C LYS A 246 -6.89 17.96 51.04
N ILE A 247 -6.85 18.98 50.19
CA ILE A 247 -6.84 20.39 50.65
C ILE A 247 -8.17 20.73 51.33
N SER A 248 -9.30 20.34 50.75
CA SER A 248 -10.64 20.56 51.31
C SER A 248 -10.83 19.87 52.66
N GLU A 249 -10.39 18.62 52.82
CA GLU A 249 -10.44 17.90 54.10
C GLU A 249 -9.57 18.55 55.16
N ARG A 250 -8.38 19.04 54.78
CA ARG A 250 -7.48 19.76 55.70
C ARG A 250 -8.09 21.09 56.19
N PHE A 251 -8.80 21.82 55.32
CA PHE A 251 -9.52 23.03 55.71
C PHE A 251 -10.73 22.75 56.62
N ASN A 252 -11.45 21.65 56.40
CA ASN A 252 -12.54 21.24 57.29
C ASN A 252 -12.01 20.80 58.67
N HIS A 253 -10.86 20.14 58.73
CA HIS A 253 -10.25 19.72 60.00
C HIS A 253 -9.77 20.91 60.85
N ILE A 254 -9.32 22.01 60.23
CA ILE A 254 -8.91 23.24 60.93
C ILE A 254 -10.12 23.98 61.51
N ARG A 255 -11.28 23.97 60.83
CA ARG A 255 -12.51 24.58 61.34
C ARG A 255 -13.09 23.88 62.56
N ILE A 256 -12.91 22.56 62.68
CA ILE A 256 -13.45 21.77 63.80
C ILE A 256 -12.61 21.95 65.08
N VAL A 257 -11.35 22.38 64.97
CA VAL A 257 -10.45 22.60 66.13
C VAL A 257 -10.59 24.01 66.74
N GLN A 258 -11.39 24.90 66.11
CA GLN A 258 -11.63 26.27 66.59
C GLN A 258 -13.03 26.51 67.20
N GLN A 259 -13.79 25.45 67.49
CA GLN A 259 -15.01 25.50 68.29
C GLN A 259 -14.78 24.79 69.63
#